data_AF-A0A7C5G6J9-F1
#
_entry.id   AF-A0A7C5G6J9-F1
#
_cell.length_a   1.000
_cell.length_b   1.000
_cell.length_c   1.000
_cell.angle_alpha   90.00
_cell.angle_beta   90.00
_cell.angle_gamma   90.00
#
_symmetry.space_group_name_H-M   'P 1'
#
loop_
_entity.id
_entity.type
_entity.pdbx_description
1 polymer ?
#
loop_
_entity_poly.entity_id
_entity_poly.type
_entity_poly.pdbx_seq_one_letter_code
_entity_poly.pdbx_strand_id
1 'polypeptide(L)'
;MAHVVCAPCENCKYTNCVVVCPVEAFREGEICVYIDPDVCIDCEACVPECPVEAIFHEDNVPDQWKHYIEINREMSKKCPVITEKKPPLAKQ
;
A
#
# COMPACT_ATOMS: atom_id res chain seq x y z
N MET A 1 6.73 10.60 7.94
CA MET A 1 5.44 10.62 7.23
C MET A 1 5.52 9.53 6.18
N ALA A 2 4.43 8.82 5.95
CA ALA A 2 4.43 7.67 5.06
C ALA A 2 3.32 7.76 4.04
N HIS A 3 3.45 6.95 3.00
CA HIS A 3 2.34 6.67 2.10
C HIS A 3 1.44 5.60 2.72
N VAL A 4 0.14 5.68 2.43
CA VAL A 4 -0.90 4.85 3.05
C VAL A 4 -1.77 4.25 1.96
N VAL A 5 -1.93 2.93 2.02
CA VAL A 5 -2.85 2.20 1.15
C VAL A 5 -4.25 2.24 1.74
N CYS A 6 -5.22 2.75 0.98
CA CYS A 6 -6.61 2.93 1.40
C CYS A 6 -7.54 1.87 0.78
N ALA A 7 -8.84 1.99 1.10
CA ALA A 7 -9.92 1.10 0.66
C ALA A 7 -9.90 0.69 -0.83
N PRO A 8 -9.54 1.55 -1.81
CA PRO A 8 -9.56 1.14 -3.22
C PRO A 8 -8.63 -0.03 -3.56
N CYS A 9 -7.66 -0.35 -2.70
CA CYS A 9 -6.78 -1.51 -2.90
C CYS A 9 -7.44 -2.85 -2.53
N GLU A 10 -8.46 -2.84 -1.68
CA GLU A 10 -9.12 -4.04 -1.18
C GLU A 10 -9.73 -4.85 -2.32
N ASN A 11 -9.42 -6.15 -2.37
CA ASN A 11 -9.84 -7.08 -3.43
C ASN A 11 -9.32 -6.76 -4.85
N CYS A 12 -8.56 -5.68 -5.04
CA CYS A 12 -7.84 -5.42 -6.28
C CYS A 12 -6.46 -6.08 -6.25
N LYS A 13 -5.63 -5.66 -5.28
CA LYS A 13 -4.26 -6.16 -5.04
C LYS A 13 -3.43 -6.32 -6.33
N TYR A 14 -3.33 -5.26 -7.15
CA TYR A 14 -2.57 -5.28 -8.41
C TYR A 14 -1.05 -5.45 -8.23
N THR A 15 -0.52 -5.04 -7.06
CA THR A 15 0.91 -5.13 -6.70
C THR A 15 1.88 -4.39 -7.64
N ASN A 16 1.43 -3.52 -8.55
CA ASN A 16 2.33 -2.69 -9.37
C ASN A 16 3.22 -1.76 -8.52
N CYS A 17 2.70 -1.27 -7.39
CA CYS A 17 3.41 -0.39 -6.48
C CYS A 17 4.66 -1.03 -5.84
N VAL A 18 4.75 -2.36 -5.76
CA VAL A 18 5.84 -3.04 -5.04
C VAL A 18 7.15 -3.00 -5.82
N VAL A 19 7.10 -3.03 -7.16
CA VAL A 19 8.29 -3.11 -8.01
C VAL A 19 9.03 -1.78 -8.15
N VAL A 20 8.35 -0.67 -7.87
CA VAL A 20 8.92 0.68 -7.91
C VAL A 20 9.42 1.16 -6.55
N CYS A 21 9.17 0.40 -5.47
CA CYS A 21 9.56 0.80 -4.13
C CYS A 21 11.07 0.59 -3.92
N PRO A 22 11.88 1.63 -3.72
CA PRO A 22 13.33 1.49 -3.60
C PRO A 22 13.79 0.87 -2.27
N VAL A 23 12.89 0.83 -1.28
CA VAL A 23 13.17 0.42 0.11
C VAL A 23 12.31 -0.77 0.55
N GLU A 24 11.56 -1.39 -0.37
CA GLU A 24 10.75 -2.60 -0.08
C GLU A 24 9.78 -2.42 1.11
N ALA A 25 9.14 -1.25 1.19
CA ALA A 25 8.23 -0.89 2.28
C ALA A 25 6.88 -1.64 2.24
N PHE A 26 6.59 -2.39 1.19
CA PHE A 26 5.30 -3.07 1.03
C PHE A 26 5.24 -4.39 1.79
N ARG A 27 4.04 -4.70 2.30
CA ARG A 27 3.71 -5.89 3.06
C ARG A 27 2.45 -6.53 2.48
N GLU A 28 2.48 -7.84 2.33
CA GLU A 28 1.40 -8.58 1.69
C GLU A 28 0.31 -8.98 2.70
N GLY A 29 -0.84 -8.31 2.60
CA GLY A 29 -2.06 -8.73 3.28
C GLY A 29 -2.87 -9.75 2.48
N GLU A 30 -3.90 -10.31 3.12
CA GLU A 30 -4.84 -11.22 2.46
C GLU A 30 -5.68 -10.52 1.40
N ILE A 31 -6.19 -9.31 1.71
CA ILE A 31 -7.14 -8.57 0.86
C ILE A 31 -6.54 -7.34 0.16
N CYS A 32 -5.42 -6.83 0.65
CA CYS A 32 -4.71 -5.66 0.09
C CYS A 32 -3.21 -5.74 0.41
N VAL A 33 -2.44 -4.76 -0.05
CA VAL A 33 -1.07 -4.53 0.41
C VAL A 33 -1.05 -3.42 1.46
N TYR A 34 -0.08 -3.45 2.36
CA TYR A 34 0.12 -2.43 3.38
C TYR A 34 1.51 -1.80 3.21
N ILE A 35 1.63 -0.51 3.50
CA ILE A 35 2.92 0.19 3.54
C ILE A 35 3.39 0.26 4.98
N ASP A 36 4.64 -0.15 5.20
CA ASP A 36 5.30 -0.01 6.49
C ASP A 36 5.79 1.46 6.67
N PRO A 37 5.20 2.23 7.60
CA PRO A 37 5.55 3.63 7.78
C PRO A 37 6.97 3.82 8.33
N ASP A 38 7.56 2.79 8.95
CA ASP A 38 8.91 2.87 9.52
C ASP A 38 9.99 2.62 8.44
N VAL A 39 9.60 2.05 7.30
CA VAL A 39 10.49 1.79 6.14
C VAL A 39 10.24 2.78 5.00
N CYS A 40 9.02 3.29 4.86
CA CYS A 40 8.67 4.26 3.83
C CYS A 40 9.51 5.54 3.95
N ILE A 41 10.15 5.94 2.84
CA ILE A 41 10.98 7.15 2.75
C ILE A 41 10.28 8.32 2.03
N ASP A 42 8.97 8.21 1.83
CA ASP A 42 8.16 9.27 1.23
C ASP A 42 8.60 9.72 -0.18
N CYS A 43 9.03 8.77 -1.02
CA CYS A 43 9.55 9.05 -2.37
C CYS A 43 8.48 9.21 -3.47
N GLU A 44 7.20 9.02 -3.14
CA GLU A 44 6.02 9.15 -4.04
C GLU A 44 5.98 8.24 -5.28
N ALA A 45 7.04 7.48 -5.58
CA ALA A 45 7.13 6.63 -6.78
C ALA A 45 6.00 5.61 -6.94
N CYS A 46 5.39 5.17 -5.83
CA CYS A 46 4.32 4.18 -5.84
C CYS A 46 2.92 4.72 -6.17
N VAL A 47 2.69 6.03 -6.01
CA VAL A 47 1.37 6.67 -6.23
C VAL A 47 0.87 6.52 -7.68
N PRO A 48 1.64 6.92 -8.72
CA PRO A 48 1.16 6.83 -10.10
C PRO A 48 1.05 5.39 -10.62
N GLU A 49 1.67 4.42 -9.95
CA GLU A 49 1.66 3.02 -10.37
C GLU A 49 0.39 2.26 -9.95
N CYS A 50 -0.39 2.83 -9.03
CA CYS A 50 -1.61 2.20 -8.55
C CYS A 50 -2.78 2.46 -9.53
N PRO A 51 -3.31 1.44 -10.23
CA PRO A 51 -4.35 1.64 -11.25
C PRO A 51 -5.70 2.14 -10.70
N VAL A 52 -5.89 2.00 -9.39
CA VAL A 52 -7.12 2.36 -8.66
C VAL A 52 -6.88 3.52 -7.69
N GLU A 53 -5.73 4.19 -7.82
CA GLU A 53 -5.38 5.39 -7.05
C GLU A 53 -5.58 5.20 -5.54
N ALA A 54 -5.17 4.03 -5.03
CA ALA A 54 -5.40 3.64 -3.63
C ALA A 54 -4.34 4.16 -2.66
N ILE A 55 -3.28 4.81 -3.14
CA ILE A 55 -2.11 5.19 -2.34
C ILE A 55 -2.10 6.69 -2.18
N PHE A 56 -2.10 7.15 -0.93
CA PHE A 56 -2.12 8.57 -0.58
C PHE A 56 -0.96 8.88 0.38
N HIS A 57 -0.44 10.09 0.32
CA HIS A 57 0.36 10.62 1.42
C HIS A 57 -0.49 10.70 2.69
N GLU A 58 0.07 10.39 3.87
CA GLU A 58 -0.63 10.39 5.17
C GLU A 58 -1.49 11.65 5.40
N ASP A 59 -0.95 12.82 5.07
CA ASP A 59 -1.66 14.11 5.20
C ASP A 59 -2.79 14.32 4.18
N ASN A 60 -2.73 13.60 3.06
CA ASN A 60 -3.69 13.69 1.95
C ASN A 60 -4.73 12.55 1.99
N VAL A 61 -4.70 11.70 3.01
CA VAL A 61 -5.71 10.63 3.17
C VAL A 61 -7.08 11.27 3.42
N PRO A 62 -8.11 10.96 2.60
CA PRO A 62 -9.47 11.42 2.82
C PRO A 62 -10.00 11.06 4.22
N ASP A 63 -10.83 11.91 4.81
CA ASP A 63 -11.34 11.73 6.18
C ASP A 63 -11.98 10.35 6.42
N GLN A 64 -12.73 9.85 5.43
CA GLN A 64 -13.35 8.53 5.46
C GLN A 64 -12.36 7.36 5.57
N TRP A 65 -11.10 7.56 5.17
CA TRP A 65 -10.04 6.55 5.13
C TRP A 65 -8.90 6.83 6.12
N LYS A 66 -9.01 7.84 6.99
CA LYS A 66 -7.97 8.14 8.00
C LYS A 66 -7.62 6.94 8.88
N HIS A 67 -8.57 6.04 9.13
CA HIS A 67 -8.33 4.81 9.88
C HIS A 67 -7.35 3.84 9.18
N TYR A 68 -7.15 3.95 7.86
CA TYR A 68 -6.16 3.14 7.13
C TYR A 68 -4.72 3.48 7.51
N ILE A 69 -4.45 4.66 8.06
CA ILE A 69 -3.11 5.04 8.54
C ILE A 69 -2.66 4.04 9.62
N GLU A 70 -3.52 3.80 10.61
CA GLU A 70 -3.22 2.87 11.70
C GLU A 70 -3.27 1.41 11.22
N ILE A 71 -4.20 1.07 10.31
CA ILE A 71 -4.25 -0.28 9.73
C ILE A 71 -2.95 -0.61 9.01
N ASN A 72 -2.40 0.31 8.21
CA ASN A 72 -1.15 0.09 7.51
C ASN A 72 -0.01 -0.15 8.51
N ARG A 73 0.07 0.67 9.57
CA ARG A 73 1.07 0.52 10.65
C ARG A 73 0.97 -0.81 11.39
N GLU A 74 -0.24 -1.28 11.68
CA GLU A 74 -0.45 -2.49 12.47
C GLU A 74 -0.34 -3.77 11.63
N MET A 75 -0.83 -3.73 10.40
CA MET A 75 -0.76 -4.86 9.48
C MET A 75 0.63 -5.01 8.88
N SER A 76 1.40 -3.93 8.69
CA SER A 76 2.77 -4.01 8.18
C SER A 76 3.69 -4.87 9.05
N LYS A 77 3.45 -4.88 10.37
CA LYS A 77 4.19 -5.69 11.35
C LYS A 77 3.83 -7.17 11.32
N LYS A 78 2.62 -7.50 10.84
CA LYS A 78 2.07 -8.87 10.84
C LYS A 78 2.21 -9.55 9.48
N CYS A 79 2.30 -8.77 8.42
CA CYS A 79 2.36 -9.25 7.05
C CYS A 79 3.81 -9.42 6.56
N PRO A 80 4.10 -10.43 5.71
CA PRO A 80 5.42 -10.61 5.12
C PRO A 80 5.74 -9.51 4.09
N VAL A 81 7.02 -9.26 3.85
CA VAL A 81 7.50 -8.34 2.81
C VAL A 81 7.14 -8.86 1.42
N ILE A 82 6.73 -7.96 0.52
CA ILE A 82 6.49 -8.27 -0.89
C ILE A 82 7.29 -7.33 -1.77
N THR A 83 8.08 -7.92 -2.67
CA THR A 83 8.97 -7.22 -3.60
C THR A 83 8.67 -7.55 -5.06
N GLU A 84 7.89 -8.60 -5.31
CA GLU A 84 7.56 -9.09 -6.64
C GLU A 84 6.08 -8.87 -6.98
N LYS A 85 5.81 -8.57 -8.25
CA LYS A 85 4.46 -8.46 -8.77
C LYS A 85 3.77 -9.82 -8.77
N LYS A 86 2.55 -9.88 -8.23
CA LYS A 86 1.68 -11.05 -8.23
C LYS A 86 0.42 -10.80 -9.06
N PRO A 87 -0.26 -11.87 -9.53
CA PRO A 87 -1.54 -11.71 -10.20
C PRO A 87 -2.55 -11.01 -9.26
N PRO A 88 -3.32 -10.02 -9.76
CA PRO A 88 -4.34 -9.35 -8.96
C PRO A 88 -5.39 -10.32 -8.45
N LEU A 89 -5.89 -10.07 -7.23
CA LEU A 89 -7.04 -10.78 -6.67
C LEU A 89 -8.36 -10.37 -7.33
N ALA A 90 -8.39 -9.22 -8.02
CA ALA A 90 -9.51 -8.85 -8.86
C ALA A 90 -9.66 -9.89 -9.97
N LYS A 91 -10.62 -10.81 -9.78
CA LYS A 91 -11.18 -11.57 -10.88
C LYS A 91 -11.70 -10.55 -11.90
N GLN A 92 -11.14 -10.61 -13.10
CA GLN A 92 -11.52 -9.79 -14.26
C GLN A 92 -13.03 -9.80 -14.49
#